data_AF-A0A2N0YW57-F1
#
_entry.id   AF-A0A2N0YW57-F1
#
_cell.length_a   1.000
_cell.length_b   1.000
_cell.length_c   1.000
_cell.angle_alpha   90.00
_cell.angle_beta   90.00
_cell.angle_gamma   90.00
#
_symmetry.space_group_name_H-M   'P 1'
#
loop_
_entity.id
_entity.type
_entity.pdbx_description
1 polymer ?
#
loop_
_entity_poly.entity_id
_entity_poly.type
_entity_poly.pdbx_seq_one_letter_code
_entity_poly.pdbx_strand_id
1 'polypeptide(L)'
;MSNENKSDIRVKIQRFGSHLSGMIMPNIGAFIAWGLITALFIPTGWFPNEELAKLVSPMITYLLPLLIGYTGGKMVYDVRGGVVGAIATMGVIVGADIPMFLGAMIMGPIGGYLIKKVDDLLKGKVKTGFEMLVNNFTAGILGAIITIIAFKYVGPVVEGLSSLLSNGVQAIVDANLLPLASIFIEPAKVLFLNNAINQGILGPIGVEQAKEVGKSILFLLESNPGPGFGVLLAYCLFGKGTSKQTAPGAAIIHFLGGIHEIYFPYILMKPMLLLAVIGGGMSGVFTFTLFNTGLVATPSPGSIFALMAMAPKGEHLGVLAGV
;
A
#
# COMPACT_ATOMS: atom_id res chain seq x y z
N MET A 1 -28.41 22.08 8.31
CA MET A 1 -27.26 21.85 7.39
C MET A 1 -27.64 20.71 6.46
N SER A 2 -28.14 21.08 5.29
CA SER A 2 -29.02 20.32 4.39
C SER A 2 -28.30 19.27 3.54
N ASN A 3 -29.09 18.29 3.05
CA ASN A 3 -28.67 17.11 2.29
C ASN A 3 -27.79 17.38 1.04
N GLU A 4 -27.75 18.61 0.51
CA GLU A 4 -26.91 19.00 -0.63
C GLU A 4 -25.40 18.96 -0.32
N ASN A 5 -24.98 19.38 0.89
CA ASN A 5 -23.56 19.30 1.27
C ASN A 5 -23.07 17.86 1.43
N LYS A 6 -23.97 16.93 1.80
CA LYS A 6 -23.65 15.49 1.88
C LYS A 6 -23.49 14.87 0.49
N SER A 7 -24.26 15.31 -0.52
CA SER A 7 -24.07 14.82 -1.89
C SER A 7 -22.73 15.27 -2.48
N ASP A 8 -22.32 16.52 -2.24
CA ASP A 8 -21.07 17.04 -2.76
C ASP A 8 -19.82 16.39 -2.14
N ILE A 9 -19.82 16.16 -0.83
CA ILE A 9 -18.72 15.46 -0.15
C ILE A 9 -18.65 14.00 -0.63
N ARG A 10 -19.80 13.32 -0.75
CA ARG A 10 -19.86 11.95 -1.26
C ARG A 10 -19.33 11.85 -2.69
N VAL A 11 -19.70 12.79 -3.56
CA VAL A 11 -19.21 12.84 -4.96
C VAL A 11 -17.70 13.12 -5.01
N LYS A 12 -17.17 14.00 -4.16
CA LYS A 12 -15.72 14.25 -4.08
C LYS A 12 -14.94 13.02 -3.61
N ILE A 13 -15.40 12.34 -2.56
CA ILE A 13 -14.80 11.09 -2.07
C ILE A 13 -14.86 10.00 -3.14
N GLN A 14 -15.99 9.88 -3.83
CA GLN A 14 -16.15 8.91 -4.91
C GLN A 14 -15.23 9.22 -6.09
N ARG A 15 -15.09 10.49 -6.48
CA ARG A 15 -14.16 10.92 -7.53
C ARG A 15 -12.70 10.64 -7.14
N PHE A 16 -12.32 10.97 -5.91
CA PHE A 16 -10.99 10.69 -5.39
C PHE A 16 -10.67 9.19 -5.39
N GLY A 17 -11.55 8.35 -4.83
CA GLY A 17 -11.40 6.90 -4.87
C GLY A 17 -11.37 6.33 -6.29
N SER A 18 -12.23 6.85 -7.19
CA SER A 18 -12.22 6.42 -8.60
C SER A 18 -10.93 6.81 -9.34
N HIS A 19 -10.30 7.93 -8.94
CA HIS A 19 -9.04 8.36 -9.51
C HIS A 19 -7.90 7.44 -9.06
N LEU A 20 -7.76 7.20 -7.76
CA LEU A 20 -6.77 6.28 -7.22
C LEU A 20 -6.96 4.84 -7.75
N SER A 21 -8.22 4.38 -7.79
CA SER A 21 -8.60 3.11 -8.43
C SER A 21 -8.09 3.00 -9.86
N GLY A 22 -8.22 4.07 -10.65
CA GLY A 22 -7.84 4.09 -12.07
C GLY A 22 -6.34 3.92 -12.28
N MET A 23 -5.53 4.27 -11.28
CA MET A 23 -4.07 4.17 -11.34
C MET A 23 -3.58 2.76 -11.01
N ILE A 24 -4.31 2.03 -10.17
CA ILE A 24 -3.85 0.74 -9.64
C ILE A 24 -4.51 -0.43 -10.35
N MET A 25 -5.82 -0.35 -10.64
CA MET A 25 -6.59 -1.48 -11.17
C MET A 25 -6.06 -2.03 -12.50
N PRO A 26 -5.65 -1.20 -13.49
CA PRO A 26 -5.04 -1.71 -14.72
C PRO A 26 -3.76 -2.50 -14.49
N ASN A 27 -3.11 -2.31 -13.33
CA ASN A 27 -1.83 -2.90 -12.97
C ASN A 27 -1.97 -4.07 -11.98
N ILE A 28 -3.19 -4.48 -11.60
CA ILE A 28 -3.41 -5.52 -10.58
C ILE A 28 -2.75 -6.86 -10.94
N GLY A 29 -2.60 -7.17 -12.24
CA GLY A 29 -1.89 -8.36 -12.70
C GLY A 29 -0.43 -8.37 -12.26
N ALA A 30 0.25 -7.21 -12.25
CA ALA A 30 1.62 -7.10 -11.79
C ALA A 30 1.73 -7.31 -10.27
N PHE A 31 0.78 -6.79 -9.50
CA PHE A 31 0.66 -7.05 -8.06
C PHE A 31 0.46 -8.53 -7.77
N ILE A 32 -0.43 -9.21 -8.51
CA ILE A 32 -0.68 -10.65 -8.37
C ILE A 32 0.58 -11.45 -8.71
N ALA A 33 1.26 -11.13 -9.81
CA ALA A 33 2.50 -11.81 -10.20
C ALA A 33 3.59 -11.66 -9.12
N TRP A 34 3.79 -10.43 -8.63
CA TRP A 34 4.72 -10.16 -7.53
C TRP A 34 4.34 -10.93 -6.26
N GLY A 35 3.06 -10.91 -5.88
CA GLY A 35 2.58 -11.61 -4.69
C GLY A 35 2.74 -13.14 -4.77
N LEU A 36 2.53 -13.75 -5.94
CA LEU A 36 2.79 -15.17 -6.17
C LEU A 36 4.28 -15.51 -6.07
N ILE A 37 5.14 -14.72 -6.73
CA ILE A 37 6.60 -14.91 -6.65
C ILE A 37 7.06 -14.80 -5.20
N THR A 38 6.53 -13.82 -4.46
CA THR A 38 6.88 -13.60 -3.06
C THR A 38 6.40 -14.76 -2.18
N ALA A 39 5.15 -15.19 -2.33
CA ALA A 39 4.61 -16.30 -1.55
C ALA A 39 5.33 -17.64 -1.82
N LEU A 40 5.82 -17.85 -3.04
CA LEU A 40 6.50 -19.09 -3.43
C LEU A 40 7.97 -19.07 -3.03
N PHE A 41 8.76 -18.08 -3.49
CA PHE A 41 10.20 -18.26 -3.62
C PHE A 41 11.06 -17.61 -2.53
N ILE A 42 10.52 -16.74 -1.68
CA ILE A 42 11.30 -16.17 -0.57
C ILE A 42 11.75 -17.28 0.40
N PRO A 43 12.75 -17.04 1.28
CA PRO A 43 13.24 -18.06 2.22
C PRO A 43 12.15 -18.70 3.09
N THR A 44 11.12 -17.92 3.44
CA THR A 44 9.96 -18.35 4.24
C THR A 44 8.72 -18.66 3.39
N GLY A 45 8.87 -18.73 2.06
CA GLY A 45 7.81 -19.04 1.10
C GLY A 45 7.52 -20.54 1.01
N TRP A 46 6.53 -20.90 0.20
CA TRP A 46 6.09 -22.30 0.07
C TRP A 46 7.07 -23.19 -0.71
N PHE A 47 7.85 -22.60 -1.62
CA PHE A 47 8.86 -23.28 -2.42
C PHE A 47 10.12 -22.40 -2.56
N PRO A 48 10.90 -22.25 -1.47
CA PRO A 48 12.01 -21.30 -1.42
C PRO A 48 13.04 -21.51 -2.54
N ASN A 49 13.45 -20.43 -3.19
CA ASN A 49 14.49 -20.42 -4.22
C ASN A 49 15.22 -19.07 -4.21
N GLU A 50 16.49 -19.07 -3.83
CA GLU A 50 17.28 -17.84 -3.66
C GLU A 50 17.45 -17.03 -4.96
N GLU A 51 17.51 -17.70 -6.11
CA GLU A 51 17.68 -17.01 -7.39
C GLU A 51 16.37 -16.31 -7.81
N LEU A 52 15.23 -17.00 -7.70
CA LEU A 52 13.92 -16.45 -8.02
C LEU A 52 13.45 -15.41 -7.00
N ALA A 53 13.83 -15.55 -5.72
CA ALA A 53 13.54 -14.57 -4.68
C ALA A 53 14.12 -13.18 -4.98
N LYS A 54 15.21 -13.09 -5.75
CA LYS A 54 15.81 -11.81 -6.17
C LYS A 54 14.88 -10.96 -7.02
N LEU A 55 13.83 -11.53 -7.61
CA LEU A 55 12.81 -10.80 -8.37
C LEU A 55 11.90 -9.95 -7.47
N VAL A 56 11.70 -10.34 -6.21
CA VAL A 56 10.72 -9.72 -5.31
C VAL A 56 11.02 -8.24 -5.06
N SER A 57 12.27 -7.92 -4.70
CA SER A 57 12.66 -6.55 -4.33
C SER A 57 12.56 -5.58 -5.51
N PRO A 58 13.09 -5.86 -6.71
CA PRO A 58 12.93 -4.97 -7.85
C PRO A 58 11.47 -4.77 -8.28
N MET A 59 10.63 -5.80 -8.13
CA MET A 59 9.21 -5.70 -8.49
C MET A 59 8.46 -4.74 -7.56
N ILE A 60 8.57 -4.89 -6.23
CA ILE A 60 7.86 -4.00 -5.30
C ILE A 60 8.43 -2.59 -5.27
N THR A 61 9.75 -2.44 -5.40
CA THR A 61 10.42 -1.13 -5.27
C THR A 61 10.36 -0.31 -6.56
N TYR A 62 10.51 -0.95 -7.72
CA TYR A 62 10.55 -0.24 -9.01
C TYR A 62 9.31 -0.50 -9.87
N LEU A 63 9.04 -1.77 -10.21
CA LEU A 63 8.03 -2.10 -11.21
C LEU A 63 6.64 -1.59 -10.81
N LEU A 64 6.17 -1.92 -9.61
CA LEU A 64 4.79 -1.57 -9.20
C LEU A 64 4.59 -0.06 -9.05
N PRO A 65 5.48 0.70 -8.37
CA PRO A 65 5.33 2.16 -8.31
C PRO A 65 5.45 2.82 -9.68
N LEU A 66 6.37 2.39 -10.55
CA LEU A 66 6.49 2.96 -11.91
C LEU A 66 5.23 2.74 -12.75
N LEU A 67 4.60 1.56 -12.67
CA LEU A 67 3.35 1.28 -13.36
C LEU A 67 2.20 2.20 -12.88
N ILE A 68 2.13 2.47 -11.58
CA ILE A 68 1.17 3.41 -11.01
C ILE A 68 1.45 4.83 -11.48
N GLY A 69 2.72 5.27 -11.41
CA GLY A 69 3.14 6.59 -11.86
C GLY A 69 2.85 6.82 -13.34
N TYR A 70 3.16 5.82 -14.17
CA TYR A 70 2.86 5.83 -15.60
C TYR A 70 1.35 5.89 -15.86
N THR A 71 0.57 5.05 -15.19
CA THR A 71 -0.89 5.01 -15.36
C THR A 71 -1.53 6.33 -14.91
N GLY A 72 -1.05 6.88 -13.80
CA GLY A 72 -1.45 8.18 -13.28
C GLY A 72 -1.19 9.33 -14.24
N GLY A 73 0.03 9.41 -14.77
CA GLY A 73 0.38 10.40 -15.79
C GLY A 73 -0.45 10.21 -17.06
N LYS A 74 -0.69 8.96 -17.46
CA LYS A 74 -1.49 8.61 -18.63
C LYS A 74 -2.95 9.02 -18.52
N MET A 75 -3.54 8.90 -17.34
CA MET A 75 -4.89 9.39 -17.08
C MET A 75 -5.02 10.91 -17.26
N VAL A 76 -3.94 11.66 -17.11
CA VAL A 76 -3.92 13.12 -17.25
C VAL A 76 -3.61 13.58 -18.68
N TYR A 77 -2.64 12.94 -19.34
CA TYR A 77 -2.15 13.37 -20.66
C TYR A 77 -1.63 12.23 -21.55
N ASP A 78 -2.36 11.11 -21.55
CA ASP A 78 -2.12 9.91 -22.35
C ASP A 78 -0.65 9.43 -22.28
N VAL A 79 -0.15 8.71 -23.28
CA VAL A 79 1.18 8.08 -23.26
C VAL A 79 2.28 9.05 -22.85
N ARG A 80 2.23 10.31 -23.33
CA ARG A 80 3.25 11.31 -23.01
C ARG A 80 3.22 11.73 -21.54
N GLY A 81 2.01 11.91 -21.00
CA GLY A 81 1.82 12.11 -19.56
C GLY A 81 2.31 10.91 -18.75
N GLY A 82 2.08 9.69 -19.24
CA GLY A 82 2.55 8.48 -18.59
C GLY A 82 4.06 8.37 -18.53
N VAL A 83 4.77 8.68 -19.63
CA VAL A 83 6.24 8.68 -19.65
C VAL A 83 6.81 9.68 -18.64
N VAL A 84 6.32 10.93 -18.63
CA VAL A 84 6.79 11.95 -17.66
C VAL A 84 6.40 11.58 -16.23
N GLY A 85 5.22 11.00 -16.02
CA GLY A 85 4.78 10.49 -14.72
C GLY A 85 5.68 9.37 -14.18
N ALA A 86 6.12 8.45 -15.04
CA ALA A 86 7.07 7.40 -14.67
C ALA A 86 8.46 7.98 -14.32
N ILE A 87 8.95 8.96 -15.09
CA ILE A 87 10.21 9.66 -14.83
C ILE A 87 10.16 10.37 -13.46
N ALA A 88 9.07 11.11 -13.19
CA ALA A 88 8.84 11.76 -11.90
C ALA A 88 8.79 10.74 -10.74
N THR A 89 8.19 9.58 -10.99
CA THR A 89 8.08 8.49 -10.03
C THR A 89 9.44 7.88 -9.68
N MET A 90 10.37 7.81 -10.63
CA MET A 90 11.74 7.36 -10.34
C MET A 90 12.43 8.25 -9.29
N GLY A 91 12.17 9.57 -9.34
CA GLY A 91 12.71 10.50 -8.36
C GLY A 91 12.27 10.19 -6.94
N VAL A 92 10.99 9.84 -6.75
CA VAL A 92 10.50 9.46 -5.41
C VAL A 92 11.03 8.09 -4.97
N ILE A 93 11.11 7.10 -5.87
CA ILE A 93 11.61 5.76 -5.53
C ILE A 93 13.05 5.84 -5.01
N VAL A 94 13.92 6.60 -5.68
CA VAL A 94 15.33 6.73 -5.27
C VAL A 94 15.48 7.59 -4.02
N GLY A 95 14.50 8.44 -3.71
CA GLY A 95 14.52 9.34 -2.56
C GLY A 95 13.99 8.76 -1.25
N ALA A 96 13.61 7.48 -1.21
CA ALA A 96 13.07 6.83 -0.02
C ALA A 96 13.46 5.35 0.06
N ASP A 97 13.61 4.85 1.29
CA ASP A 97 14.00 3.44 1.56
C ASP A 97 12.80 2.47 1.57
N ILE A 98 11.58 2.99 1.43
CA ILE A 98 10.35 2.19 1.40
C ILE A 98 9.69 2.24 0.01
N PRO A 99 8.92 1.21 -0.39
CA PRO A 99 8.19 1.21 -1.66
C PRO A 99 7.26 2.44 -1.83
N MET A 100 7.50 3.25 -2.86
CA MET A 100 6.89 4.58 -3.02
C MET A 100 5.55 4.59 -3.78
N PHE A 101 4.60 3.76 -3.34
CA PHE A 101 3.25 3.71 -3.93
C PHE A 101 2.50 5.05 -3.83
N LEU A 102 2.47 5.67 -2.65
CA LEU A 102 1.85 6.97 -2.43
C LEU A 102 2.54 8.08 -3.23
N GLY A 103 3.88 8.06 -3.24
CA GLY A 103 4.67 8.99 -4.05
C GLY A 103 4.34 8.88 -5.53
N ALA A 104 4.22 7.67 -6.07
CA ALA A 104 3.84 7.42 -7.46
C ALA A 104 2.42 7.92 -7.78
N MET A 105 1.46 7.69 -6.88
CA MET A 105 0.08 8.17 -7.03
C MET A 105 -0.03 9.69 -7.06
N ILE A 106 0.91 10.41 -6.45
CA ILE A 106 0.94 11.88 -6.45
C ILE A 106 1.75 12.40 -7.64
N MET A 107 2.98 11.89 -7.81
CA MET A 107 3.92 12.41 -8.80
C MET A 107 3.57 12.03 -10.23
N GLY A 108 2.92 10.88 -10.46
CA GLY A 108 2.46 10.46 -11.78
C GLY A 108 1.54 11.50 -12.43
N PRO A 109 0.38 11.83 -11.82
CA PRO A 109 -0.53 12.86 -12.31
C PRO A 109 0.10 14.25 -12.39
N ILE A 110 0.96 14.62 -11.43
CA ILE A 110 1.68 15.91 -11.47
C ILE A 110 2.57 15.98 -12.72
N GLY A 111 3.33 14.92 -12.99
CA GLY A 111 4.15 14.80 -14.21
C GLY A 111 3.30 14.94 -15.48
N GLY A 112 2.18 14.21 -15.55
CA GLY A 112 1.23 14.29 -16.65
C GLY A 112 0.60 15.68 -16.83
N TYR A 113 0.28 16.36 -15.73
CA TYR A 113 -0.30 17.70 -15.76
C TYR A 113 0.71 18.75 -16.22
N LEU A 114 1.95 18.69 -15.72
CA LEU A 114 2.99 19.64 -16.08
C LEU A 114 3.37 19.52 -17.55
N ILE A 115 3.50 18.30 -18.10
CA ILE A 115 3.81 18.15 -19.53
C ILE A 115 2.66 18.61 -20.42
N LYS A 116 1.40 18.37 -20.00
CA LYS A 116 0.23 18.92 -20.68
C LYS A 116 0.30 20.44 -20.79
N LYS A 117 0.70 21.12 -19.71
CA LYS A 117 0.86 22.58 -19.70
C LYS A 117 1.99 23.06 -20.59
N VAL A 118 3.11 22.36 -20.62
CA VAL A 118 4.22 22.67 -21.54
C VAL A 118 3.75 22.55 -22.99
N ASP A 119 3.00 21.49 -23.32
CA ASP A 119 2.49 21.30 -24.68
C ASP A 119 1.46 22.35 -25.07
N ASP A 120 0.55 22.71 -24.16
CA ASP A 120 -0.41 23.79 -24.38
C ASP A 120 0.29 25.12 -24.69
N LEU A 121 1.46 25.39 -24.09
CA LEU A 121 2.26 26.61 -24.35
C LEU A 121 3.00 26.58 -25.69
N LEU A 122 3.29 25.39 -26.22
CA LEU A 122 4.03 25.17 -27.47
C LEU A 122 3.11 24.95 -28.68
N LYS A 123 1.80 24.75 -28.47
CA LYS A 123 0.81 24.61 -29.54
C LYS A 123 0.93 25.74 -30.56
N GLY A 124 1.03 25.36 -31.83
CA GLY A 124 1.13 26.29 -32.97
C GLY A 124 2.46 27.03 -33.10
N LYS A 125 3.44 26.79 -32.21
CA LYS A 125 4.77 27.43 -32.26
C LYS A 125 5.85 26.54 -32.85
N VAL A 126 5.58 25.23 -33.00
CA VAL A 126 6.54 24.25 -33.50
C VAL A 126 6.44 24.17 -35.02
N LYS A 127 7.59 24.28 -35.69
CA LYS A 127 7.68 24.11 -37.15
C LYS A 127 7.41 22.66 -37.52
N THR A 128 6.72 22.44 -38.63
CA THR A 128 6.48 21.12 -39.21
C THR A 128 7.81 20.37 -39.40
N GLY A 129 7.84 19.10 -39.01
CA GLY A 129 9.06 18.26 -39.04
C GLY A 129 9.90 18.30 -37.75
N PHE A 130 9.74 19.31 -36.88
CA PHE A 130 10.43 19.39 -35.58
C PHE A 130 9.59 18.87 -34.39
N GLU A 131 8.34 18.46 -34.62
CA GLU A 131 7.39 18.07 -33.57
C GLU A 131 7.93 16.96 -32.68
N MET A 132 8.42 15.85 -33.23
CA MET A 132 8.98 14.77 -32.42
C MET A 132 10.20 15.20 -31.61
N LEU A 133 11.07 16.05 -32.17
CA LEU A 133 12.25 16.55 -31.48
C LEU A 133 11.84 17.40 -30.27
N VAL A 134 10.98 18.41 -30.50
CA VAL A 134 10.48 19.27 -29.43
C VAL A 134 9.72 18.45 -28.39
N ASN A 135 8.90 17.48 -28.83
CA ASN A 135 8.10 16.67 -27.93
C ASN A 135 8.95 15.83 -26.97
N ASN A 136 9.99 15.19 -27.49
CA ASN A 136 10.90 14.36 -26.70
C ASN A 136 11.80 15.21 -25.80
N PHE A 137 12.37 16.31 -26.30
CA PHE A 137 13.25 17.17 -25.51
C PHE A 137 12.50 17.86 -24.37
N THR A 138 11.29 18.36 -24.61
CA THR A 138 10.49 19.00 -23.55
C THR A 138 10.06 18.01 -22.47
N ALA A 139 9.66 16.79 -22.87
CA ALA A 139 9.37 15.72 -21.91
C ALA A 139 10.60 15.32 -21.10
N GLY A 140 11.77 15.22 -21.76
CA GLY A 140 13.04 14.89 -21.10
C GLY A 140 13.52 15.97 -20.11
N ILE A 141 13.52 17.23 -20.53
CA ILE A 141 13.94 18.37 -19.69
C ILE A 141 13.00 18.52 -18.49
N LEU A 142 11.69 18.55 -18.74
CA LEU A 142 10.71 18.64 -17.67
C LEU A 142 10.79 17.43 -16.73
N GLY A 143 10.90 16.23 -17.29
CA GLY A 143 11.08 15.00 -16.53
C GLY A 143 12.28 15.08 -15.59
N ALA A 144 13.45 15.47 -16.09
CA ALA A 144 14.66 15.62 -15.28
C ALA A 144 14.46 16.62 -14.12
N ILE A 145 13.84 17.77 -14.38
CA ILE A 145 13.56 18.79 -13.35
C ILE A 145 12.65 18.21 -12.27
N ILE A 146 11.55 17.57 -12.66
CA ILE A 146 10.57 17.00 -11.72
C ILE A 146 11.20 15.87 -10.91
N THR A 147 11.99 14.99 -11.53
CA THR A 147 12.69 13.89 -10.85
C THR A 147 13.61 14.42 -9.74
N ILE A 148 14.40 15.46 -10.02
CA ILE A 148 15.31 16.06 -9.02
C ILE A 148 14.52 16.66 -7.85
N ILE A 149 13.42 17.36 -8.14
CA ILE A 149 12.52 17.91 -7.11
C ILE A 149 11.92 16.77 -6.28
N ALA A 150 11.40 15.74 -6.93
CA ALA A 150 10.76 14.60 -6.28
C ALA A 150 11.73 13.86 -5.35
N PHE A 151 12.95 13.61 -5.82
CA PHE A 151 14.03 13.02 -5.03
C PHE A 151 14.35 13.83 -3.76
N LYS A 152 14.44 15.16 -3.88
CA LYS A 152 14.84 16.02 -2.76
C LYS A 152 13.75 16.21 -1.71
N TYR A 153 12.48 16.29 -2.12
CA TYR A 153 11.41 16.76 -1.23
C TYR A 153 10.43 15.68 -0.78
N VAL A 154 10.27 14.57 -1.50
CA VAL A 154 9.22 13.60 -1.15
C VAL A 154 9.65 12.71 0.02
N GLY A 155 10.91 12.30 0.10
CA GLY A 155 11.44 11.51 1.22
C GLY A 155 11.11 12.11 2.59
N PRO A 156 11.50 13.37 2.87
CA PRO A 156 11.19 14.02 4.15
C PRO A 156 9.69 14.14 4.47
N VAL A 157 8.84 14.30 3.45
CA VAL A 157 7.38 14.36 3.64
C VAL A 157 6.84 13.00 4.10
N VAL A 158 7.31 11.92 3.49
CA VAL A 158 6.91 10.54 3.84
C VAL A 158 7.42 10.16 5.22
N GLU A 159 8.64 10.54 5.55
CA GLU A 159 9.23 10.34 6.88
C GLU A 159 8.45 11.09 7.96
N GLY A 160 8.08 12.35 7.70
CA GLY A 160 7.23 13.13 8.61
C GLY A 160 5.85 12.51 8.81
N LEU A 161 5.22 12.01 7.74
CA LEU A 161 3.92 11.32 7.83
C LEU A 161 4.05 9.99 8.61
N SER A 162 5.11 9.23 8.33
CA SER A 162 5.41 7.97 9.03
C SER A 162 5.61 8.23 10.52
N SER A 163 6.38 9.25 10.87
CA SER A 163 6.63 9.66 12.26
C SER A 163 5.34 10.08 12.98
N LEU A 164 4.45 10.82 12.31
CA LEU A 164 3.15 11.21 12.88
C LEU A 164 2.29 9.99 13.21
N LEU A 165 2.15 9.05 12.26
CA LEU A 165 1.37 7.83 12.43
C LEU A 165 1.96 6.94 13.53
N SER A 166 3.29 6.79 13.51
CA SER A 166 4.06 6.08 14.51
C SER A 166 3.82 6.65 15.91
N ASN A 167 3.96 7.97 16.11
CA ASN A 167 3.68 8.62 17.40
C ASN A 167 2.23 8.42 17.87
N GLY A 168 1.27 8.41 16.93
CA GLY A 168 -0.13 8.11 17.23
C GLY A 168 -0.34 6.69 17.75
N VAL A 169 0.34 5.70 17.15
CA VAL A 169 0.32 4.31 17.63
C VAL A 169 0.98 4.20 19.01
N GLN A 170 2.13 4.83 19.22
CA GLN A 170 2.83 4.81 20.51
C GLN A 170 1.93 5.33 21.64
N ALA A 171 1.29 6.49 21.45
CA ALA A 171 0.41 7.07 22.45
C ALA A 171 -0.76 6.15 22.85
N ILE A 172 -1.26 5.35 21.91
CA ILE A 172 -2.32 4.37 22.18
C ILE A 172 -1.81 3.16 22.95
N VAL A 173 -0.61 2.68 22.60
CA VAL A 173 0.06 1.59 23.31
C VAL A 173 0.30 2.01 24.77
N ASP A 174 0.84 3.21 24.99
CA ASP A 174 1.09 3.76 26.32
C ASP A 174 -0.20 3.93 27.14
N ALA A 175 -1.30 4.28 26.48
CA ALA A 175 -2.62 4.40 27.09
C ALA A 175 -3.35 3.07 27.33
N ASN A 176 -2.77 1.92 26.95
CA ASN A 176 -3.39 0.58 26.99
C ASN A 176 -4.72 0.48 26.23
N LEU A 177 -4.92 1.29 25.18
CA LEU A 177 -6.14 1.31 24.37
C LEU A 177 -5.95 0.58 23.03
N LEU A 178 -5.29 -0.59 23.07
CA LEU A 178 -4.80 -1.32 21.88
C LEU A 178 -5.81 -1.45 20.74
N PRO A 179 -7.12 -1.74 20.94
CA PRO A 179 -8.07 -1.79 19.84
C PRO A 179 -8.12 -0.50 19.02
N LEU A 180 -7.97 0.67 19.66
CA LEU A 180 -7.99 1.96 18.96
C LEU A 180 -6.77 2.17 18.05
N ALA A 181 -5.70 1.39 18.20
CA ALA A 181 -4.50 1.51 17.37
C ALA A 181 -4.82 1.27 15.88
N SER A 182 -5.85 0.46 15.59
CA SER A 182 -6.33 0.22 14.23
C SER A 182 -6.78 1.50 13.50
N ILE A 183 -7.12 2.58 14.21
CA ILE A 183 -7.44 3.89 13.60
C ILE A 183 -6.23 4.46 12.86
N PHE A 184 -5.00 4.17 13.31
CA PHE A 184 -3.77 4.61 12.68
C PHE A 184 -3.13 3.53 11.81
N ILE A 185 -3.14 2.27 12.29
CA ILE A 185 -2.50 1.14 11.61
C ILE A 185 -3.17 0.86 10.27
N GLU A 186 -4.50 0.78 10.19
CA GLU A 186 -5.17 0.37 8.95
C GLU A 186 -5.03 1.43 7.83
N PRO A 187 -5.18 2.74 8.08
CA PRO A 187 -4.85 3.75 7.07
C PRO A 187 -3.39 3.72 6.65
N ALA A 188 -2.46 3.52 7.59
CA ALA A 188 -1.04 3.41 7.26
C ALA A 188 -0.76 2.22 6.35
N LYS A 189 -1.36 1.05 6.62
CA LYS A 189 -1.29 -0.13 5.76
C LYS A 189 -1.77 0.18 4.35
N VAL A 190 -2.97 0.75 4.20
CA VAL A 190 -3.54 1.08 2.89
C VAL A 190 -2.71 2.13 2.13
N LEU A 191 -1.99 3.00 2.84
CA LEU A 191 -1.04 3.97 2.27
C LEU A 191 0.37 3.41 2.06
N PHE A 192 0.58 2.11 2.28
CA PHE A 192 1.86 1.40 2.15
C PHE A 192 2.95 1.90 3.13
N LEU A 193 2.53 2.39 4.30
CA LEU A 193 3.38 2.84 5.40
C LEU A 193 3.47 1.83 6.56
N ASN A 194 3.01 0.60 6.34
CA ASN A 194 2.99 -0.45 7.35
C ASN A 194 4.38 -0.84 7.86
N ASN A 195 5.37 -0.87 6.96
CA ASN A 195 6.75 -1.17 7.34
C ASN A 195 7.31 -0.17 8.37
N ALA A 196 6.95 1.12 8.23
CA ALA A 196 7.39 2.16 9.16
C ALA A 196 6.82 1.95 10.58
N ILE A 197 5.55 1.53 10.68
CA ILE A 197 4.93 1.25 11.98
C ILE A 197 5.47 -0.05 12.58
N ASN A 198 5.59 -1.11 11.78
CA ASN A 198 6.05 -2.41 12.27
C ASN A 198 7.51 -2.35 12.72
N GLN A 199 8.43 -1.88 11.85
CA GLN A 199 9.86 -1.85 12.16
C GLN A 199 10.23 -0.70 13.11
N GLY A 200 9.52 0.42 13.04
CA GLY A 200 9.83 1.59 13.85
C GLY A 200 9.32 1.53 15.29
N ILE A 201 8.20 0.85 15.54
CA ILE A 201 7.53 0.87 16.86
C ILE A 201 7.12 -0.52 17.34
N LEU A 202 6.22 -1.19 16.62
CA LEU A 202 5.55 -2.39 17.15
C LEU A 202 6.54 -3.54 17.35
N GLY A 203 7.47 -3.72 16.41
CA GLY A 203 8.50 -4.75 16.44
C GLY A 203 9.45 -4.60 17.63
N PRO A 204 10.15 -3.46 17.81
CA PRO A 204 11.04 -3.24 18.94
C PRO A 204 10.37 -3.48 20.31
N ILE A 205 9.19 -2.88 20.54
CA ILE A 205 8.46 -3.03 21.81
C ILE A 205 7.98 -4.47 21.98
N GLY A 206 7.50 -5.10 20.90
CA GLY A 206 7.06 -6.49 20.92
C GLY A 206 8.19 -7.45 21.27
N VAL A 207 9.41 -7.21 20.77
CA VAL A 207 10.60 -8.01 21.10
C VAL A 207 10.98 -7.87 22.56
N GLU A 208 10.90 -6.65 23.11
CA GLU A 208 11.15 -6.41 24.53
C GLU A 208 10.13 -7.16 25.41
N GLN A 209 8.84 -7.03 25.12
CA GLN A 209 7.77 -7.75 25.82
C GLN A 209 7.90 -9.28 25.70
N ALA A 210 8.26 -9.78 24.51
CA ALA A 210 8.40 -11.21 24.27
C ALA A 210 9.61 -11.81 24.99
N LYS A 211 10.66 -11.04 25.27
CA LYS A 211 11.79 -11.51 26.08
C LYS A 211 11.38 -11.75 27.54
N GLU A 212 10.47 -10.95 28.08
CA GLU A 212 10.03 -11.04 29.47
C GLU A 212 8.90 -12.05 29.66
N VAL A 213 7.89 -12.00 28.79
CA VAL A 213 6.62 -12.73 28.94
C VAL A 213 6.50 -13.90 27.95
N GLY A 214 7.47 -14.06 27.04
CA GLY A 214 7.49 -15.12 26.02
C GLY A 214 6.64 -14.83 24.78
N LYS A 215 5.89 -13.72 24.77
CA LYS A 215 5.03 -13.30 23.65
C LYS A 215 4.71 -11.81 23.67
N SER A 216 4.22 -11.30 22.55
CA SER A 216 3.60 -9.97 22.48
C SER A 216 2.40 -9.95 21.53
N ILE A 217 1.34 -9.25 21.96
CA ILE A 217 0.18 -8.93 21.12
C ILE A 217 0.54 -7.96 19.98
N LEU A 218 1.59 -7.13 20.16
CA LEU A 218 1.98 -6.10 19.18
C LEU A 218 2.38 -6.69 17.84
N PHE A 219 2.87 -7.93 17.82
CA PHE A 219 3.18 -8.65 16.58
C PHE A 219 1.93 -8.99 15.76
N LEU A 220 0.74 -9.04 16.36
CA LEU A 220 -0.53 -9.31 15.68
C LEU A 220 -1.21 -8.05 15.13
N LEU A 221 -0.87 -6.87 15.66
CA LEU A 221 -1.57 -5.62 15.35
C LEU A 221 -1.49 -5.25 13.86
N GLU A 222 -0.32 -5.36 13.26
CA GLU A 222 -0.13 -5.09 11.83
C GLU A 222 -0.26 -6.36 10.99
N SER A 223 0.24 -7.50 11.47
CA SER A 223 0.32 -8.74 10.69
C SER A 223 -1.00 -9.50 10.54
N ASN A 224 -2.06 -9.14 11.28
CA ASN A 224 -3.36 -9.81 11.20
C ASN A 224 -3.93 -9.74 9.76
N PRO A 225 -4.10 -10.89 9.07
CA PRO A 225 -4.66 -10.91 7.73
C PRO A 225 -6.20 -10.79 7.72
N GLY A 226 -6.88 -10.92 8.86
CA GLY A 226 -8.34 -10.95 8.99
C GLY A 226 -9.07 -9.77 8.31
N PRO A 227 -8.75 -8.51 8.65
CA PRO A 227 -9.44 -7.35 8.08
C PRO A 227 -9.35 -7.29 6.54
N GLY A 228 -8.14 -7.49 5.99
CA GLY A 228 -7.91 -7.51 4.55
C GLY A 228 -8.59 -8.69 3.86
N PHE A 229 -8.58 -9.87 4.50
CA PHE A 229 -9.22 -11.07 3.97
C PHE A 229 -10.74 -10.90 3.93
N GLY A 230 -11.35 -10.31 4.96
CA GLY A 230 -12.77 -9.97 5.00
C GLY A 230 -13.18 -9.04 3.85
N VAL A 231 -12.37 -8.03 3.54
CA VAL A 231 -12.59 -7.15 2.36
C VAL A 231 -12.54 -7.95 1.06
N LEU A 232 -11.53 -8.80 0.88
CA LEU A 232 -11.37 -9.59 -0.33
C LEU A 232 -12.51 -10.60 -0.50
N LEU A 233 -12.94 -11.27 0.57
CA LEU A 233 -14.12 -12.13 0.57
C LEU A 233 -15.39 -11.37 0.19
N ALA A 234 -15.57 -10.15 0.70
CA ALA A 234 -16.68 -9.30 0.30
C ALA A 234 -16.66 -8.99 -1.21
N TYR A 235 -15.47 -8.79 -1.82
CA TYR A 235 -15.34 -8.65 -3.27
C TYR A 235 -15.57 -9.97 -4.03
N CYS A 236 -15.12 -11.11 -3.51
CA CYS A 236 -15.39 -12.43 -4.10
C CYS A 236 -16.90 -12.71 -4.20
N LEU A 237 -17.64 -12.41 -3.13
CA LEU A 237 -19.07 -12.70 -3.05
C LEU A 237 -19.91 -11.61 -3.74
N PHE A 238 -19.69 -10.35 -3.36
CA PHE A 238 -20.56 -9.21 -3.70
C PHE A 238 -19.94 -8.20 -4.69
N GLY A 239 -18.69 -8.40 -5.12
CA GLY A 239 -18.02 -7.55 -6.09
C GLY A 239 -18.69 -7.59 -7.48
N LYS A 240 -18.22 -6.72 -8.38
CA LYS A 240 -18.66 -6.68 -9.78
C LYS A 240 -17.49 -6.42 -10.72
N GLY A 241 -17.60 -6.88 -11.97
CA GLY A 241 -16.60 -6.68 -13.01
C GLY A 241 -15.23 -7.26 -12.64
N THR A 242 -14.16 -6.57 -13.04
CA THR A 242 -12.77 -7.00 -12.84
C THR A 242 -12.44 -7.23 -11.36
N SER A 243 -12.93 -6.38 -10.45
CA SER A 243 -12.68 -6.54 -9.01
C SER A 243 -13.15 -7.89 -8.44
N LYS A 244 -14.28 -8.43 -8.94
CA LYS A 244 -14.77 -9.76 -8.52
C LYS A 244 -13.91 -10.88 -9.11
N GLN A 245 -13.42 -10.72 -10.33
CA GLN A 245 -12.62 -11.72 -11.03
C GLN A 245 -11.23 -11.87 -10.41
N THR A 246 -10.63 -10.76 -9.95
CA THR A 246 -9.27 -10.76 -9.40
C THR A 246 -9.21 -11.00 -7.89
N ALA A 247 -10.31 -10.76 -7.16
CA ALA A 247 -10.35 -10.87 -5.70
C ALA A 247 -9.99 -12.28 -5.16
N PRO A 248 -10.44 -13.41 -5.76
CA PRO A 248 -10.08 -14.74 -5.25
C PRO A 248 -8.57 -15.01 -5.28
N GLY A 249 -7.89 -14.62 -6.36
CA GLY A 249 -6.43 -14.75 -6.46
C GLY A 249 -5.72 -13.88 -5.42
N ALA A 250 -6.17 -12.63 -5.26
CA ALA A 250 -5.66 -11.75 -4.23
C ALA A 250 -5.91 -12.30 -2.81
N ALA A 251 -7.05 -12.94 -2.56
CA ALA A 251 -7.40 -13.51 -1.26
C ALA A 251 -6.47 -14.64 -0.84
N ILE A 252 -6.10 -15.51 -1.80
CA ILE A 252 -5.15 -16.60 -1.58
C ILE A 252 -3.76 -16.03 -1.26
N ILE A 253 -3.28 -15.09 -2.07
CA ILE A 253 -1.97 -14.45 -1.91
C ILE A 253 -1.88 -13.70 -0.58
N HIS A 254 -2.94 -12.97 -0.22
CA HIS A 254 -3.04 -12.24 1.03
C HIS A 254 -3.07 -13.18 2.25
N PHE A 255 -4.05 -14.07 2.31
CA PHE A 255 -4.34 -14.84 3.51
C PHE A 255 -3.34 -15.97 3.73
N LEU A 256 -3.03 -16.73 2.67
CA LEU A 256 -2.13 -17.87 2.74
C LEU A 256 -0.68 -17.47 2.47
N GLY A 257 -0.45 -16.52 1.57
CA GLY A 257 0.88 -16.01 1.24
C GLY A 257 1.37 -14.91 2.19
N GLY A 258 0.47 -14.26 2.94
CA GLY A 258 0.82 -13.21 3.91
C GLY A 258 1.27 -11.90 3.28
N ILE A 259 0.84 -11.64 2.04
CA ILE A 259 1.23 -10.46 1.27
C ILE A 259 0.09 -9.43 1.33
N HIS A 260 0.19 -8.50 2.28
CA HIS A 260 -0.88 -7.55 2.61
C HIS A 260 -1.07 -6.49 1.52
N GLU A 261 -0.01 -6.16 0.79
CA GLU A 261 -0.01 -5.14 -0.26
C GLU A 261 -0.98 -5.46 -1.40
N ILE A 262 -1.38 -6.73 -1.57
CA ILE A 262 -2.28 -7.16 -2.64
C ILE A 262 -3.73 -6.69 -2.44
N TYR A 263 -4.16 -6.45 -1.19
CA TYR A 263 -5.54 -6.05 -0.91
C TYR A 263 -5.72 -4.54 -0.79
N PHE A 264 -4.66 -3.77 -0.52
CA PHE A 264 -4.73 -2.30 -0.40
C PHE A 264 -5.38 -1.64 -1.63
N PRO A 265 -5.09 -2.06 -2.88
CA PRO A 265 -5.77 -1.54 -4.06
C PRO A 265 -7.30 -1.59 -3.95
N TYR A 266 -7.85 -2.69 -3.44
CA TYR A 266 -9.30 -2.90 -3.33
C TYR A 266 -9.98 -1.93 -2.36
N ILE A 267 -9.24 -1.44 -1.36
CA ILE A 267 -9.71 -0.41 -0.42
C ILE A 267 -9.62 0.97 -1.07
N LEU A 268 -8.51 1.27 -1.74
CA LEU A 268 -8.33 2.53 -2.47
C LEU A 268 -9.40 2.73 -3.55
N MET A 269 -9.90 1.64 -4.14
CA MET A 269 -11.03 1.67 -5.08
C MET A 269 -12.33 2.19 -4.47
N LYS A 270 -12.57 1.86 -3.20
CA LYS A 270 -13.77 2.27 -2.45
C LYS A 270 -13.33 2.72 -1.06
N PRO A 271 -12.88 3.96 -0.89
CA PRO A 271 -12.27 4.44 0.37
C PRO A 271 -13.14 4.25 1.62
N MET A 272 -14.47 4.13 1.48
CA MET A 272 -15.35 3.77 2.61
C MET A 272 -15.01 2.41 3.23
N LEU A 273 -14.40 1.49 2.49
CA LEU A 273 -13.90 0.21 3.01
C LEU A 273 -12.77 0.38 4.03
N LEU A 274 -12.16 1.56 4.12
CA LEU A 274 -11.23 1.89 5.19
C LEU A 274 -11.91 1.76 6.56
N LEU A 275 -13.17 2.16 6.68
CA LEU A 275 -13.93 1.99 7.92
C LEU A 275 -14.16 0.51 8.26
N ALA A 276 -14.31 -0.34 7.23
CA ALA A 276 -14.49 -1.77 7.42
C ALA A 276 -13.21 -2.43 7.95
N VAL A 277 -12.03 -2.07 7.42
CA VAL A 277 -10.77 -2.61 7.95
C VAL A 277 -10.42 -2.04 9.32
N ILE A 278 -10.73 -0.77 9.61
CA ILE A 278 -10.59 -0.22 10.97
C ILE A 278 -11.46 -1.01 11.95
N GLY A 279 -12.75 -1.18 11.65
CA GLY A 279 -13.66 -1.93 12.51
C GLY A 279 -13.24 -3.40 12.66
N GLY A 280 -12.82 -4.04 11.57
CA GLY A 280 -12.27 -5.39 11.57
C GLY A 280 -11.01 -5.51 12.44
N GLY A 281 -10.05 -4.61 12.26
CA GLY A 281 -8.81 -4.54 13.04
C GLY A 281 -9.09 -4.32 14.52
N MET A 282 -9.97 -3.36 14.85
CA MET A 282 -10.39 -3.09 16.24
C MET A 282 -10.99 -4.34 16.88
N SER A 283 -11.88 -5.04 16.15
CA SER A 283 -12.51 -6.26 16.65
C SER A 283 -11.51 -7.40 16.84
N GLY A 284 -10.57 -7.58 15.91
CA GLY A 284 -9.52 -8.60 16.01
C GLY A 284 -8.58 -8.33 17.19
N VAL A 285 -8.10 -7.09 17.34
CA VAL A 285 -7.24 -6.68 18.47
C VAL A 285 -7.97 -6.81 19.81
N PHE A 286 -9.26 -6.48 19.86
CA PHE A 286 -10.08 -6.70 21.04
C PHE A 286 -10.17 -8.19 21.40
N THR A 287 -10.43 -9.07 20.41
CA THR A 287 -10.43 -10.52 20.61
C THR A 287 -9.07 -11.02 21.10
N PHE A 288 -7.97 -10.54 20.53
CA PHE A 288 -6.62 -10.90 21.00
C PHE A 288 -6.39 -10.52 22.46
N THR A 289 -6.90 -9.35 22.86
CA THR A 289 -6.82 -8.87 24.24
C THR A 289 -7.67 -9.74 25.18
N LEU A 290 -8.88 -10.12 24.75
CA LEU A 290 -9.79 -10.97 25.53
C LEU A 290 -9.21 -12.36 25.80
N PHE A 291 -8.57 -12.96 24.79
CA PHE A 291 -7.89 -14.25 24.91
C PHE A 291 -6.46 -14.14 25.47
N ASN A 292 -5.99 -12.91 25.74
CA ASN A 292 -4.61 -12.60 26.11
C ASN A 292 -3.59 -13.33 25.20
N THR A 293 -3.81 -13.27 23.88
CA THR A 293 -3.00 -14.00 22.90
C THR A 293 -1.92 -13.10 22.30
N GLY A 294 -0.76 -13.68 21.99
CA GLY A 294 0.32 -12.99 21.29
C GLY A 294 1.15 -13.93 20.42
N LEU A 295 2.19 -13.40 19.78
CA LEU A 295 3.19 -14.19 19.05
C LEU A 295 4.55 -14.10 19.73
N VAL A 296 5.42 -15.05 19.44
CA VAL A 296 6.81 -15.05 19.94
C VAL A 296 7.72 -14.08 19.18
N ALA A 297 7.38 -13.77 17.92
CA ALA A 297 8.11 -12.86 17.05
C ALA A 297 7.17 -12.32 15.95
N THR A 298 7.60 -11.27 15.24
CA THR A 298 6.90 -10.77 14.06
C THR A 298 6.86 -11.85 12.96
N PRO A 299 5.67 -12.24 12.47
CA PRO A 299 5.56 -13.23 11.40
C PRO A 299 6.01 -12.62 10.06
N SER A 300 6.75 -13.39 9.26
CA SER A 300 7.23 -12.95 7.95
C SER A 300 7.18 -14.09 6.91
N PRO A 301 6.30 -14.01 5.90
CA PRO A 301 5.24 -13.01 5.71
C PRO A 301 4.12 -13.11 6.76
N GLY A 302 3.23 -12.12 6.84
CA GLY A 302 2.07 -12.09 7.74
C GLY A 302 0.93 -13.02 7.32
N SER A 303 1.24 -14.28 6.99
CA SER A 303 0.27 -15.29 6.54
C SER A 303 -0.39 -15.98 7.73
N ILE A 304 -1.57 -16.57 7.53
CA ILE A 304 -2.20 -17.37 8.58
C ILE A 304 -1.27 -18.50 9.07
N PHE A 305 -0.51 -19.13 8.17
CA PHE A 305 0.44 -20.18 8.56
C PHE A 305 1.57 -19.65 9.44
N ALA A 306 2.12 -18.47 9.11
CA ALA A 306 3.16 -17.84 9.91
C ALA A 306 2.64 -17.40 11.29
N LEU A 307 1.43 -16.83 11.35
CA LEU A 307 0.75 -16.50 12.61
C LEU A 307 0.61 -17.76 13.48
N MET A 308 0.15 -18.87 12.91
CA MET A 308 -0.02 -20.12 13.66
C MET A 308 1.30 -20.76 14.09
N ALA A 309 2.36 -20.62 13.29
CA ALA A 309 3.69 -21.11 13.62
C ALA A 309 4.37 -20.29 14.73
N MET A 310 4.11 -18.98 14.77
CA MET A 310 4.67 -18.06 15.77
C MET A 310 3.81 -17.94 17.04
N ALA A 311 2.62 -18.54 17.05
CA ALA A 311 1.75 -18.56 18.22
C ALA A 311 2.27 -19.57 19.27
N PRO A 312 2.38 -19.17 20.55
CA PRO A 312 2.69 -20.11 21.63
C PRO A 312 1.67 -21.25 21.72
N LYS A 313 2.12 -22.40 22.25
CA LYS A 313 1.25 -23.57 22.45
C LYS A 313 0.05 -23.20 23.34
N GLY A 314 -1.16 -23.49 22.87
CA GLY A 314 -2.41 -23.22 23.58
C GLY A 314 -3.09 -21.90 23.19
N GLU A 315 -2.42 -21.03 22.43
CA GLU A 315 -2.94 -19.71 22.06
C GLU A 315 -3.53 -19.66 20.65
N HIS A 316 -3.37 -20.74 19.89
CA HIS A 316 -3.88 -20.92 18.53
C HIS A 316 -5.36 -20.55 18.36
N LEU A 317 -6.22 -20.88 19.33
CA LEU A 317 -7.65 -20.54 19.28
C LEU A 317 -7.87 -19.03 19.36
N GLY A 318 -7.15 -18.33 20.24
CA GLY A 318 -7.24 -16.88 20.38
C GLY A 318 -6.75 -16.16 19.13
N VAL A 319 -5.65 -16.65 18.54
CA VAL A 319 -5.13 -16.13 17.26
C VAL A 319 -6.16 -16.35 16.14
N LEU A 320 -6.70 -17.56 15.98
CA LEU A 320 -7.69 -17.84 14.94
C LEU A 320 -9.01 -17.08 15.13
N ALA A 321 -9.42 -16.82 16.37
CA ALA A 321 -10.67 -16.10 16.65
C ALA A 321 -10.58 -14.60 16.35
N GLY A 322 -9.37 -14.00 16.44
CA GLY A 322 -9.18 -12.58 16.10
C GLY A 322 -8.82 -12.34 14.62
N VAL A 323 -8.58 -13.39 13.85
CA VAL A 323 -8.43 -13.36 12.38
C VAL A 323 -9.80 -13.51 11.73
#